data_AF-A0A9W8DYS3-F1
#
_entry.id   AF-A0A9W8DYS3-F1
#
_cell.length_a   1.000
_cell.length_b   1.000
_cell.length_c   1.000
_cell.angle_alpha   90.00
_cell.angle_beta   90.00
_cell.angle_gamma   90.00
#
_symmetry.space_group_name_H-M   'P 1'
#
loop_
_entity.id
_entity.type
_entity.pdbx_description
1 polymer ?
#
loop_
_entity_poly.entity_id
_entity_poly.type
_entity_poly.pdbx_seq_one_letter_code
_entity_poly.pdbx_strand_id
1 'polypeptide(L)'
;TTAEILLDTATLQSGYDLQDIPSFTGKIETFMRRMLDVDEQAKADVPIKPAPEVKGPEDDDDDADDHEDQVLDFDELVDKSDGQGEFDVEEEQESEDTDTASKHDEL
;
A
#
# COMPACT_ATOMS: atom_id res chain seq x y z
N THR A 1 7.30 -1.82 -14.20
CA THR A 1 8.36 -0.78 -14.14
C THR A 1 8.06 0.23 -13.03
N THR A 2 9.00 1.06 -12.57
CA THR A 2 8.74 2.04 -11.47
C THR A 2 7.64 3.04 -11.83
N ALA A 3 7.55 3.45 -13.10
CA ALA A 3 6.49 4.33 -13.59
C ALA A 3 5.08 3.72 -13.42
N GLU A 4 4.93 2.41 -13.63
CA GLU A 4 3.66 1.72 -13.40
C GLU A 4 3.29 1.71 -11.91
N ILE A 5 4.25 1.48 -11.00
CA ILE A 5 3.98 1.52 -9.56
C ILE A 5 3.49 2.92 -9.15
N LEU A 6 4.10 3.98 -9.70
CA LEU A 6 3.67 5.36 -9.44
C LEU A 6 2.27 5.63 -9.99
N LEU A 7 1.95 5.17 -11.20
CA LEU A 7 0.62 5.31 -11.79
C LEU A 7 -0.44 4.56 -10.98
N ASP A 8 -0.17 3.31 -10.62
CA ASP A 8 -1.07 2.48 -9.82
C ASP A 8 -1.26 3.11 -8.41
N THR A 9 -0.21 3.68 -7.83
CA THR A 9 -0.29 4.42 -6.56
C THR A 9 -1.14 5.69 -6.68
N ALA A 10 -0.95 6.48 -7.73
CA ALA A 10 -1.74 7.68 -7.98
C ALA A 10 -3.22 7.35 -8.24
N THR A 11 -3.49 6.22 -8.89
CA THR A 11 -4.84 5.69 -9.12
C THR A 11 -5.55 5.40 -7.80
N LEU A 12 -4.87 4.68 -6.89
CA LEU A 12 -5.38 4.42 -5.54
C LEU A 12 -5.61 5.71 -4.74
N GLN A 13 -4.66 6.64 -4.76
CA GLN A 13 -4.79 7.93 -4.05
C GLN A 13 -5.95 8.79 -4.58
N SER A 14 -6.26 8.63 -5.86
CA SER A 14 -7.37 9.32 -6.52
C SER A 14 -8.73 8.66 -6.25
N GLY A 15 -8.76 7.56 -5.47
CA GLY A 15 -9.98 6.84 -5.12
C GLY A 15 -10.48 5.89 -6.21
N TYR A 16 -9.64 5.53 -7.19
CA TYR A 16 -9.98 4.55 -8.21
C TYR A 16 -9.48 3.16 -7.82
N ASP A 17 -10.28 2.15 -8.15
CA ASP A 17 -9.90 0.75 -7.98
C ASP A 17 -8.84 0.32 -8.99
N LEU A 18 -7.89 -0.50 -8.52
CA LEU A 18 -6.92 -1.16 -9.39
C LEU A 18 -7.54 -2.36 -10.09
N GLN A 19 -7.25 -2.51 -11.38
CA GLN A 19 -7.70 -3.66 -12.17
C GLN A 19 -7.05 -4.98 -11.75
N ASP A 20 -5.78 -4.93 -11.31
CA ASP A 20 -4.99 -6.12 -10.96
C ASP A 20 -4.13 -5.87 -9.71
N ILE A 21 -4.76 -6.09 -8.56
CA ILE A 21 -4.12 -5.99 -7.24
C ILE A 21 -2.95 -6.99 -7.11
N PRO A 22 -3.08 -8.28 -7.48
CA PRO A 22 -1.96 -9.22 -7.42
C PRO A 22 -0.70 -8.72 -8.15
N SER A 23 -0.85 -8.21 -9.37
CA SER A 23 0.29 -7.69 -10.13
C SER A 23 0.89 -6.44 -9.50
N PHE A 24 0.08 -5.49 -9.02
CA PHE A 24 0.58 -4.32 -8.32
C PHE A 24 1.39 -4.70 -7.06
N THR A 25 0.85 -5.62 -6.27
CA THR A 25 1.50 -6.09 -5.05
C THR A 25 2.84 -6.78 -5.35
N GLY A 26 2.89 -7.60 -6.41
CA GLY A 26 4.14 -8.24 -6.87
C GLY A 26 5.19 -7.23 -7.36
N LYS A 27 4.78 -6.15 -8.02
CA LYS A 27 5.69 -5.06 -8.40
C LYS A 27 6.28 -4.35 -7.17
N ILE A 28 5.46 -4.08 -6.15
CA ILE A 28 5.92 -3.51 -4.88
C ILE A 28 6.89 -4.46 -4.18
N GLU A 29 6.56 -5.75 -4.10
CA GLU A 29 7.43 -6.75 -3.47
C GLU A 29 8.81 -6.79 -4.15
N THR A 30 8.84 -6.84 -5.47
CA THR A 30 10.09 -6.84 -6.24
C THR A 30 10.89 -5.57 -5.98
N PHE A 31 10.22 -4.42 -5.92
CA PHE A 31 10.85 -3.13 -5.62
C PHE A 31 11.44 -3.10 -4.21
N MET A 32 10.71 -3.58 -3.20
CA MET A 32 11.16 -3.67 -1.82
C MET A 32 12.33 -4.64 -1.64
N ARG A 33 12.27 -5.82 -2.27
CA ARG A 33 13.38 -6.80 -2.25
C ARG A 33 14.67 -6.21 -2.80
N ARG A 34 14.57 -5.47 -3.92
CA ARG A 34 15.71 -4.77 -4.51
C ARG A 34 16.25 -3.66 -3.61
N MET A 35 15.40 -2.94 -2.89
CA MET A 35 15.83 -1.92 -1.92
C MET A 35 16.56 -2.52 -0.72
N LEU A 36 16.15 -3.71 -0.29
CA LEU A 36 16.73 -4.42 0.85
C LEU A 36 17.90 -5.34 0.46
N ASP A 37 18.29 -5.36 -0.82
CA ASP A 37 19.30 -6.28 -1.39
C ASP A 37 19.00 -7.76 -1.06
N VAL A 38 17.71 -8.11 -1.08
CA VAL A 38 17.21 -9.47 -0.86
C VAL A 38 16.95 -10.13 -2.20
N ASP A 39 17.31 -11.41 -2.32
CA ASP A 39 17.07 -12.20 -3.53
C ASP A 39 15.56 -12.27 -3.86
N GLU A 40 15.23 -12.12 -5.14
CA GLU A 40 13.85 -12.11 -5.64
C GLU A 40 13.10 -13.42 -5.34
N GLN A 41 13.83 -14.53 -5.25
CA GLN A 41 13.30 -15.87 -5.00
C GLN A 41 13.52 -16.36 -3.57
N ALA A 42 14.07 -15.52 -2.69
CA ALA A 42 14.26 -15.87 -1.28
C ALA A 42 12.89 -16.19 -0.64
N LYS A 43 12.77 -17.42 -0.16
CA LYS A 43 11.59 -17.88 0.60
C LYS A 43 11.77 -17.51 2.07
N ALA A 44 10.71 -16.98 2.68
CA ALA A 44 10.70 -16.77 4.12
C ALA A 44 10.73 -18.13 4.84
N ASP A 45 11.51 -18.23 5.91
CA ASP A 45 11.44 -19.36 6.82
C ASP A 45 10.10 -19.28 7.58
N VAL A 46 9.18 -20.18 7.25
CA VAL A 46 7.88 -20.27 7.92
C VAL A 46 8.02 -21.31 9.03
N PRO A 47 8.03 -20.91 10.32
CA PRO A 47 8.01 -21.87 11.40
C PRO A 47 6.65 -22.58 11.41
N ILE A 48 6.59 -23.77 10.81
CA ILE A 48 5.40 -24.62 10.84
C ILE A 48 5.29 -25.19 12.24
N LYS A 49 4.34 -24.66 13.04
CA LYS A 49 3.89 -25.37 14.24
C LYS A 49 3.09 -26.59 13.78
N PRO A 50 3.43 -27.80 14.26
CA PRO A 50 2.65 -28.99 13.92
C PRO A 50 1.20 -28.80 14.38
N ALA A 51 0.26 -29.27 13.56
CA ALA A 51 -1.15 -29.25 13.92
C ALA A 51 -1.35 -30.00 15.25
N PRO A 52 -2.23 -29.52 16.15
CA PRO A 52 -2.61 -30.26 17.34
C PRO A 52 -3.09 -31.66 16.98
N GLU A 53 -2.72 -32.67 17.78
CA GLU A 53 -3.23 -34.03 17.60
C GLU A 53 -4.75 -34.03 17.79
N VAL A 54 -5.48 -34.39 16.73
CA VAL A 54 -6.93 -34.60 16.81
C VAL A 54 -7.13 -35.89 17.60
N LYS A 55 -7.55 -35.77 18.87
CA LYS A 55 -8.16 -36.90 19.57
C LYS A 55 -9.36 -37.31 18.73
N GLY A 56 -9.44 -38.60 18.38
CA GLY A 56 -10.56 -39.14 17.61
C GLY A 56 -11.90 -38.81 18.29
N PRO A 57 -13.02 -38.92 17.57
CA PRO A 57 -14.33 -38.60 18.12
C PRO A 57 -14.61 -39.49 19.32
N GLU A 58 -14.46 -38.95 20.53
CA GLU A 58 -15.33 -39.34 21.63
C GLU A 58 -16.61 -38.55 21.39
N ASP A 59 -17.69 -39.28 21.10
CA ASP A 59 -19.05 -38.75 21.12
C ASP A 59 -19.26 -38.02 22.45
N ASP A 60 -19.30 -36.69 22.41
CA ASP A 60 -20.02 -35.89 23.40
C ASP A 60 -20.84 -34.87 22.61
N ASP A 61 -22.13 -35.21 22.49
CA ASP A 61 -23.22 -34.26 22.26
C ASP A 61 -23.18 -33.16 23.33
N ASP A 62 -23.79 -32.01 22.98
CA ASP A 62 -23.97 -30.78 23.78
C ASP A 62 -22.70 -29.92 23.93
N ASP A 63 -22.68 -28.63 23.62
CA ASP A 63 -23.71 -27.62 23.83
C ASP A 63 -23.46 -26.42 22.89
N ALA A 64 -24.52 -25.72 22.52
CA ALA A 64 -24.44 -24.47 21.78
C ALA A 64 -23.88 -23.38 22.70
N ASP A 65 -22.92 -22.58 22.23
CA ASP A 65 -22.76 -21.24 22.80
C ASP A 65 -22.41 -20.20 21.73
N ASP A 66 -23.13 -19.11 21.91
CA ASP A 66 -23.37 -17.94 21.08
C ASP A 66 -22.12 -17.05 21.08
N HIS A 67 -21.50 -16.87 19.91
CA HIS A 67 -20.50 -15.81 19.74
C HIS A 67 -21.03 -14.77 18.77
N GLU A 68 -21.72 -13.84 19.42
CA GLU A 68 -22.15 -12.52 19.00
C GLU A 68 -21.13 -11.85 18.06
N ASP A 69 -21.54 -11.62 16.81
CA ASP A 69 -20.86 -10.76 15.85
C ASP A 69 -20.75 -9.34 16.43
N GLN A 70 -19.58 -8.97 16.97
CA GLN A 70 -19.26 -7.57 17.27
C GLN A 70 -18.99 -6.83 15.95
N VAL A 71 -20.06 -6.28 15.38
CA VAL A 71 -19.99 -5.23 14.36
C VAL A 71 -19.35 -3.99 14.97
N LEU A 72 -18.10 -3.69 14.58
CA LEU A 72 -17.44 -2.43 14.93
C LEU A 72 -18.09 -1.30 14.11
N ASP A 73 -18.85 -0.44 14.79
CA ASP A 73 -19.51 0.73 14.22
C ASP A 73 -18.45 1.78 13.85
N PHE A 74 -18.12 1.88 12.56
CA PHE A 74 -17.02 2.71 12.04
C PHE A 74 -17.37 4.22 12.05
N ASP A 75 -18.63 4.57 12.32
CA ASP A 75 -19.13 5.95 12.30
C ASP A 75 -18.63 6.80 13.48
N GLU A 76 -18.12 6.20 14.56
CA GLU A 76 -17.63 6.96 15.73
C GLU A 76 -16.16 7.46 15.59
N LEU A 77 -15.40 6.97 14.61
CA LEU A 77 -13.97 7.31 14.48
C LEU A 77 -13.70 8.62 13.72
N VAL A 78 -14.68 9.15 12.98
CA VAL A 78 -14.51 10.34 12.13
C VAL A 78 -14.64 11.66 12.91
N ASP A 79 -15.18 11.64 14.13
CA ASP A 79 -15.59 12.85 14.85
C ASP A 79 -14.53 13.43 15.81
N LYS A 80 -13.24 13.04 15.67
CA LYS A 80 -12.17 13.50 16.59
C LYS A 80 -10.94 14.15 15.94
N SER A 81 -10.93 14.37 14.64
CA SER A 81 -9.87 15.15 13.97
C SER A 81 -10.33 16.57 13.63
N ASP A 82 -10.78 17.30 14.66
CA ASP A 82 -10.92 18.75 14.60
C ASP A 82 -9.55 19.39 14.85
N GLY A 83 -9.05 20.10 13.83
CA GLY A 83 -8.38 21.39 14.05
C GLY A 83 -6.84 21.40 14.13
N GLN A 84 -6.28 22.19 13.21
CA GLN A 84 -4.99 22.91 13.29
C GLN A 84 -3.75 22.18 12.76
N GLY A 85 -3.56 22.29 11.45
CA GLY A 85 -2.25 22.27 10.82
C GLY A 85 -2.23 23.23 9.65
N GLU A 86 -1.96 24.52 9.89
CA GLU A 86 -1.48 25.42 8.84
C GLU A 86 -0.12 24.87 8.36
N PHE A 87 -0.07 24.37 7.13
CA PHE A 87 1.16 23.97 6.46
C PHE A 87 1.45 25.04 5.40
N ASP A 88 2.28 26.01 5.77
CA ASP A 88 2.84 27.01 4.87
C ASP A 88 3.86 26.29 3.98
N VAL A 89 3.55 26.15 2.69
CA VAL A 89 4.47 25.66 1.68
C VAL A 89 5.07 26.87 0.99
N GLU A 90 6.32 27.17 1.29
CA GLU A 90 7.11 28.12 0.51
C GLU A 90 7.39 27.50 -0.87
N GLU A 91 6.77 28.08 -1.89
CA GLU A 91 6.91 27.75 -3.31
C GLU A 91 8.26 28.30 -3.82
N GLU A 92 9.31 27.48 -3.88
CA GLU A 92 10.54 27.82 -4.58
C GLU A 92 10.30 27.73 -6.10
N GLN A 93 10.18 28.90 -6.75
CA GLN A 93 10.01 29.02 -8.19
C GLN A 93 11.32 28.78 -8.96
N GLU A 94 11.19 27.99 -10.04
CA GLU A 94 12.19 27.66 -11.06
C GLU A 94 12.88 28.89 -11.69
N SER A 95 14.15 28.73 -12.08
CA SER A 95 14.65 29.38 -13.29
C SER A 95 15.15 28.32 -14.27
N GLU A 96 14.31 28.07 -15.26
CA GLU A 96 14.50 27.22 -16.43
C GLU A 96 15.45 27.94 -17.42
N ASP A 97 16.71 27.51 -17.52
CA ASP A 97 17.64 27.95 -18.56
C ASP A 97 17.39 27.17 -19.85
N THR A 98 16.46 27.64 -20.68
CA THR A 98 16.44 27.31 -22.11
C THR A 98 16.16 28.56 -22.95
N ASP A 99 17.22 29.15 -23.53
CA ASP A 99 17.04 30.06 -24.66
C ASP A 99 17.91 29.61 -25.84
N THR A 100 17.25 28.91 -26.74
CA THR A 100 17.76 28.48 -28.04
C THR A 100 17.53 29.58 -29.07
N ALA A 101 18.63 30.11 -29.60
CA ALA A 101 18.82 30.58 -30.98
C ALA A 101 17.80 31.56 -31.60
N SER A 102 18.22 32.82 -31.81
CA SER A 102 17.72 33.60 -32.96
C SER A 102 18.62 34.77 -33.36
N LYS A 103 19.17 34.67 -34.58
CA LYS A 103 19.44 35.74 -35.57
C LYS A 103 20.39 36.88 -35.20
N HIS A 104 21.61 36.80 -35.72
CA HIS A 104 22.39 37.98 -36.08
C HIS A 104 22.38 38.10 -37.61
N ASP A 105 21.63 39.08 -38.12
CA ASP A 105 21.66 39.54 -39.51
C ASP A 105 21.64 41.08 -39.52
N GLU A 106 22.37 41.63 -40.50
CA GLU A 106 22.44 43.02 -40.99
C GLU A 106 22.87 44.19 -40.06
N LEU A 107 24.10 44.70 -40.27
CA LEU A 107 24.42 45.95 -41.01
C LEU A 107 25.88 46.39 -40.80
#